data_AF-A0AAV0VKX2-F1
#
_entry.id   AF-A0AAV0VKX2-F1
#
_cell.length_a   1.000
_cell.length_b   1.000
_cell.length_c   1.000
_cell.angle_alpha   90.00
_cell.angle_beta   90.00
_cell.angle_gamma   90.00
#
_symmetry.space_group_name_H-M   'P 1'
#
loop_
_entity.id
_entity.type
_entity.pdbx_description
1 polymer ?
#
loop_
_entity_poly.entity_id
_entity_poly.type
_entity_poly.pdbx_seq_one_letter_code
_entity_poly.pdbx_strand_id
1 'polypeptide(L)'
;MKLTVYNTALNQMINGISIRFNQETINMIKSIANLTILQTNYVNVCTLASLFNLDTLTLETEIRLLQNYDSVPKNILKNKCDEWIKWLSSCDRQNIFNSITKAFKLSITMRVTSCSCERTFSKLNLVKTKLRSTMSQERLDGLLNMFIEQEQAYNVDYEEVIDIFKTLDPTSKRRMEL
;
A
#
# COMPACT_ATOMS: atom_id res chain seq x y z
N MET A 1 -27.25 19.08 -26.80
CA MET A 1 -26.19 19.42 -25.83
C MET A 1 -26.24 18.59 -24.54
N LYS A 2 -27.40 18.33 -23.92
CA LYS A 2 -27.46 17.50 -22.69
C LYS A 2 -27.02 16.04 -22.87
N LEU A 3 -27.40 15.41 -24.00
CA LEU A 3 -27.01 14.02 -24.33
C LEU A 3 -25.49 13.84 -24.55
N THR A 4 -24.84 14.83 -25.18
CA THR A 4 -23.39 14.78 -25.44
C THR A 4 -22.58 14.95 -24.16
N VAL A 5 -23.00 15.85 -23.26
CA VAL A 5 -22.35 16.03 -21.94
C VAL A 5 -22.51 14.78 -21.07
N TYR A 6 -23.68 14.14 -21.09
CA TYR A 6 -23.94 12.90 -20.35
C TYR A 6 -23.02 11.75 -20.80
N ASN A 7 -22.87 11.55 -22.11
CA ASN A 7 -22.00 10.50 -22.65
C ASN A 7 -20.52 10.76 -22.36
N THR A 8 -20.07 12.03 -22.39
CA THR A 8 -18.71 12.38 -21.99
C THR A 8 -18.46 12.10 -20.51
N ALA A 9 -19.42 12.42 -19.63
CA ALA A 9 -19.31 12.13 -18.20
C ALA A 9 -19.29 10.61 -17.92
N LEU A 10 -20.12 9.83 -18.62
CA LEU A 10 -20.09 8.37 -18.53
C LEU A 10 -18.75 7.81 -19.02
N ASN A 11 -18.23 8.29 -20.14
CA ASN A 11 -16.92 7.86 -20.65
C ASN A 11 -15.78 8.21 -19.69
N GLN A 12 -15.83 9.38 -19.04
CA GLN A 12 -14.87 9.74 -18.00
C GLN A 12 -15.00 8.84 -16.76
N MET A 13 -16.22 8.50 -16.34
CA MET A 13 -16.44 7.56 -15.23
C MET A 13 -15.94 6.16 -15.56
N ILE A 14 -16.26 5.64 -16.74
CA ILE A 14 -15.80 4.33 -17.21
C ILE A 14 -14.29 4.31 -17.34
N ASN A 15 -13.69 5.36 -17.91
CA ASN A 15 -12.23 5.48 -18.01
C ASN A 15 -11.59 5.58 -16.62
N GLY A 16 -12.17 6.33 -15.69
CA GLY A 16 -11.71 6.41 -14.31
C GLY A 16 -11.78 5.07 -13.58
N ILE A 17 -12.82 4.28 -13.82
CA ILE A 17 -12.93 2.90 -13.32
C ILE A 17 -11.87 2.02 -13.96
N SER A 18 -11.66 2.11 -15.28
CA SER A 18 -10.66 1.33 -16.01
C SER A 18 -9.23 1.63 -15.53
N ILE A 19 -8.89 2.91 -15.32
CA ILE A 19 -7.61 3.34 -14.76
C ILE A 19 -7.45 2.87 -13.31
N ARG A 20 -8.52 3.00 -12.50
CA ARG A 20 -8.50 2.57 -11.09
C ARG A 20 -8.30 1.06 -10.95
N PHE A 21 -8.89 0.26 -11.85
CA PHE A 21 -8.74 -1.20 -11.90
C PHE A 21 -7.84 -1.62 -13.05
N ASN A 22 -6.74 -0.89 -13.25
CA ASN A 22 -5.79 -1.14 -14.34
C ASN A 22 -5.37 -2.62 -14.36
N GLN A 23 -5.28 -3.19 -15.56
CA GLN A 23 -4.87 -4.57 -15.81
C GLN A 23 -3.49 -4.90 -15.21
N GLU A 24 -2.61 -3.91 -15.05
CA GLU A 24 -1.31 -4.11 -14.39
C GLU A 24 -1.44 -4.56 -12.93
N THR A 25 -2.41 -3.99 -12.19
CA THR A 25 -2.70 -4.42 -10.80
C THR A 25 -3.24 -5.85 -10.79
N ILE A 26 -4.06 -6.21 -11.78
CA ILE A 26 -4.60 -7.57 -11.92
C ILE A 26 -3.48 -8.57 -12.25
N ASN A 27 -2.56 -8.20 -13.13
CA ASN A 27 -1.42 -9.03 -13.51
C ASN A 27 -0.48 -9.25 -12.32
N MET A 28 -0.20 -8.19 -11.56
CA MET A 28 0.54 -8.26 -10.30
C MET A 28 -0.11 -9.21 -9.29
N ILE A 29 -1.43 -9.09 -9.05
CA ILE A 29 -2.16 -9.98 -8.13
C ILE A 29 -2.07 -11.43 -8.61
N LYS A 30 -2.22 -11.67 -9.91
CA LYS A 30 -2.07 -13.01 -10.50
C LYS A 30 -0.64 -13.52 -10.31
N SER A 31 0.39 -12.70 -10.48
CA SER A 31 1.78 -13.09 -10.25
C SER A 31 2.04 -13.44 -8.78
N ILE A 32 1.47 -12.67 -7.82
CA ILE A 32 1.57 -12.96 -6.38
C ILE A 32 0.82 -14.26 -6.03
N ALA A 33 -0.38 -14.47 -6.57
CA ALA A 33 -1.14 -15.70 -6.37
C ALA A 33 -0.42 -16.93 -6.95
N ASN A 34 0.23 -16.77 -8.10
CA ASN A 34 1.07 -17.82 -8.68
C ASN A 34 2.31 -18.10 -7.81
N LEU A 35 2.87 -17.08 -7.15
CA LEU A 35 3.96 -17.23 -6.20
C LEU A 35 3.53 -17.99 -4.93
N THR A 36 2.33 -17.73 -4.38
CA THR A 36 1.82 -18.46 -3.19
C THR A 36 1.61 -19.96 -3.47
N ILE A 37 1.30 -20.31 -4.73
CA ILE A 37 1.12 -21.71 -5.18
C ILE A 37 2.46 -22.30 -5.66
N LEU A 38 3.53 -21.49 -5.74
CA LEU A 38 4.82 -21.84 -6.34
C LEU A 38 4.71 -22.28 -7.82
N GLN A 39 3.66 -21.87 -8.52
CA GLN A 39 3.44 -22.12 -9.95
C GLN A 39 3.71 -20.85 -10.75
N THR A 40 4.97 -20.41 -10.80
CA THR A 40 5.34 -19.17 -11.47
C THR A 40 5.93 -19.42 -12.86
N ASN A 41 5.45 -18.67 -13.85
CA ASN A 41 6.09 -18.56 -15.16
C ASN A 41 7.17 -17.46 -15.16
N TYR A 42 8.09 -17.50 -16.13
CA TYR A 42 9.14 -16.46 -16.29
C TYR A 42 8.56 -15.03 -16.32
N VAL A 43 7.43 -14.84 -17.02
CA VAL A 43 6.73 -13.54 -17.08
C VAL A 43 6.28 -13.07 -15.70
N ASN A 44 5.83 -13.97 -14.82
CA ASN A 44 5.43 -13.62 -13.45
C ASN A 44 6.65 -13.19 -12.63
N VAL A 45 7.77 -13.89 -12.77
CA VAL A 45 9.03 -13.56 -12.06
C VAL A 45 9.54 -12.19 -12.49
N CYS A 46 9.56 -11.90 -13.79
CA CYS A 46 9.95 -10.59 -14.32
C CYS A 46 9.03 -9.47 -13.82
N THR A 47 7.73 -9.73 -13.76
CA THR A 47 6.74 -8.75 -13.27
C THR A 47 6.94 -8.48 -11.78
N LEU A 48 7.16 -9.51 -10.96
CA LEU A 48 7.42 -9.35 -9.51
C LEU A 48 8.76 -8.66 -9.25
N ALA A 49 9.79 -9.00 -10.02
CA ALA A 49 11.12 -8.43 -9.88
C ALA A 49 11.13 -6.92 -10.20
N SER A 50 10.49 -6.51 -11.29
CA SER A 50 10.37 -5.09 -11.63
C SER A 50 9.53 -4.31 -10.62
N LEU A 51 8.46 -4.91 -10.09
CA LEU A 51 7.57 -4.26 -9.14
C LEU A 51 8.21 -4.07 -7.75
N PHE A 52 8.97 -5.05 -7.28
CA PHE A 52 9.55 -5.05 -5.95
C PHE A 52 11.04 -4.69 -5.92
N ASN A 53 11.62 -4.27 -7.06
CA ASN A 53 13.04 -4.00 -7.21
C ASN A 53 13.91 -5.18 -6.73
N LEU A 54 13.54 -6.39 -7.14
CA LEU A 54 14.27 -7.62 -6.83
C LEU A 54 15.06 -8.08 -8.06
N ASP A 55 16.13 -8.84 -7.83
CA ASP A 55 16.86 -9.46 -8.93
C ASP A 55 16.08 -10.69 -9.46
N THR A 56 15.90 -10.76 -10.78
CA THR A 56 15.09 -11.79 -11.44
C THR A 56 15.71 -13.18 -11.29
N LEU A 57 17.03 -13.28 -11.42
CA LEU A 57 17.75 -14.54 -11.39
C LEU A 57 17.74 -15.16 -9.98
N THR A 58 18.00 -14.36 -8.95
CA THR A 58 17.93 -14.80 -7.55
C THR A 58 16.51 -15.22 -7.18
N LEU A 59 15.49 -14.44 -7.58
CA LEU A 59 14.10 -14.82 -7.33
C LEU A 59 13.74 -16.14 -8.03
N GLU A 60 14.15 -16.34 -9.28
CA GLU A 60 13.89 -17.58 -10.01
C GLU A 60 14.59 -18.79 -9.37
N THR A 61 15.83 -18.64 -8.97
CA THR A 61 16.59 -19.72 -8.33
C THR A 61 16.02 -20.08 -6.95
N GLU A 62 15.67 -19.09 -6.13
CA GLU A 62 14.98 -19.31 -4.85
C GLU A 62 13.64 -20.03 -5.03
N ILE A 63 12.86 -19.68 -6.06
CA ILE A 63 11.56 -20.33 -6.33
C ILE A 63 11.78 -21.80 -6.71
N ARG A 64 12.74 -22.07 -7.59
CA ARG A 64 13.08 -23.46 -7.99
C ARG A 64 13.56 -24.28 -6.81
N LEU A 65 14.35 -23.69 -5.90
CA LEU A 65 14.77 -24.36 -4.67
C LEU A 65 13.59 -24.69 -3.77
N LEU A 66 12.65 -23.75 -3.57
CA LEU A 66 11.44 -24.00 -2.77
C LEU A 66 10.50 -25.04 -3.40
N GLN A 67 10.39 -25.09 -4.73
CA GLN A 67 9.55 -26.08 -5.42
C GLN A 67 10.00 -27.52 -5.13
N ASN A 68 11.32 -27.72 -5.05
CA ASN A 68 11.97 -29.01 -4.80
C ASN A 68 12.23 -29.28 -3.30
N TYR A 69 11.82 -28.36 -2.41
CA TYR A 69 12.04 -28.52 -0.97
C TYR A 69 10.93 -29.39 -0.35
N ASP A 70 11.29 -30.58 0.12
CA ASP A 70 10.32 -31.60 0.60
C ASP A 70 9.52 -31.15 1.83
N SER A 71 10.07 -30.23 2.64
CA SER A 71 9.42 -29.77 3.86
C SER A 71 8.46 -28.59 3.66
N VAL A 72 8.13 -28.19 2.42
CA VAL A 72 7.11 -27.14 2.18
C VAL A 72 5.72 -27.74 2.40
N PRO A 73 4.91 -27.20 3.34
CA PRO A 73 3.51 -27.60 3.52
C PRO A 73 2.62 -27.09 2.37
N LYS A 74 2.77 -27.67 1.17
CA LYS A 74 2.10 -27.26 -0.08
C LYS A 74 0.55 -27.23 0.00
N ASN A 75 -0.06 -27.88 0.99
CA ASN A 75 -1.52 -27.91 1.14
C ASN A 75 -2.07 -26.82 2.08
N ILE A 76 -1.27 -26.35 3.04
CA ILE A 76 -1.69 -25.37 4.06
C ILE A 76 -1.40 -23.95 3.56
N LEU A 77 -0.24 -23.76 2.92
CA LEU A 77 0.26 -22.46 2.48
C LEU A 77 -0.38 -21.90 1.20
N LYS A 78 -1.29 -22.63 0.57
CA LYS A 78 -1.75 -22.36 -0.82
C LYS A 78 -2.41 -21.00 -1.01
N ASN A 79 -2.92 -20.36 0.05
CA ASN A 79 -3.77 -19.17 -0.10
C ASN A 79 -3.49 -18.06 0.93
N LYS A 80 -2.42 -18.15 1.73
CA LYS A 80 -2.16 -17.19 2.81
C LYS A 80 -0.69 -16.77 2.87
N CYS A 81 -0.44 -15.52 2.47
CA CYS A 81 0.88 -14.90 2.59
C CYS A 81 1.37 -14.82 4.05
N ASP A 82 0.48 -14.68 5.02
CA ASP A 82 0.85 -14.59 6.44
C ASP A 82 1.46 -15.89 6.96
N GLU A 83 0.93 -17.03 6.51
CA GLU A 83 1.45 -18.35 6.87
C GLU A 83 2.82 -18.59 6.20
N TRP A 84 3.02 -18.08 4.98
CA TRP A 84 4.33 -18.08 4.31
C TRP A 84 5.38 -17.33 5.11
N ILE A 85 5.06 -16.12 5.57
CA ILE A 85 5.99 -15.34 6.39
C ILE A 85 6.30 -16.07 7.70
N LYS A 86 5.29 -16.59 8.41
CA LYS A 86 5.51 -17.35 9.65
C LYS A 86 6.39 -18.59 9.44
N TRP A 87 6.18 -19.31 8.34
CA TRP A 87 6.97 -20.49 7.99
C TRP A 87 8.41 -20.14 7.58
N LEU A 88 8.63 -19.01 6.90
CA LEU A 88 9.97 -18.52 6.60
C LEU A 88 10.70 -18.06 7.87
N SER A 89 9.99 -17.48 8.83
CA SER A 89 10.53 -17.03 10.13
C SER A 89 10.94 -18.17 11.06
N SER A 90 10.22 -19.29 11.08
CA SER A 90 10.34 -20.29 12.15
C SER A 90 11.66 -21.09 12.16
N CYS A 91 12.48 -21.00 11.13
CA CYS A 91 13.81 -21.65 11.08
C CYS A 91 14.89 -20.78 10.41
N ASP A 92 14.77 -19.45 10.53
CA ASP A 92 15.69 -18.47 9.91
C ASP A 92 15.85 -18.63 8.37
N ARG A 93 14.86 -19.25 7.73
CA ARG A 93 14.82 -19.45 6.27
C ARG A 93 14.71 -18.14 5.51
N GLN A 94 14.37 -17.04 6.20
CA GLN A 94 14.37 -15.70 5.64
C GLN A 94 15.73 -15.28 5.09
N ASN A 95 16.82 -15.73 5.72
CA ASN A 95 18.19 -15.42 5.27
C ASN A 95 18.56 -16.21 4.00
N ILE A 96 18.02 -17.41 3.85
CA ILE A 96 18.25 -18.28 2.69
C ILE A 96 17.38 -17.84 1.50
N PHE A 97 16.12 -17.49 1.75
CA PHE A 97 15.15 -17.08 0.75
C PHE A 97 14.78 -15.60 0.92
N ASN A 98 15.77 -14.73 0.74
CA ASN A 98 15.62 -13.31 1.02
C ASN A 98 14.71 -12.62 -0.02
N SER A 99 14.86 -12.95 -1.30
CA SER A 99 14.06 -12.34 -2.37
C SER A 99 12.59 -12.73 -2.26
N ILE A 100 12.30 -13.99 -1.95
CA ILE A 100 10.92 -14.47 -1.73
C ILE A 100 10.32 -13.90 -0.44
N THR A 101 11.09 -13.85 0.65
CA THR A 101 10.63 -13.25 1.91
C THR A 101 10.28 -11.78 1.71
N LYS A 102 11.11 -11.03 0.99
CA LYS A 102 10.82 -9.63 0.62
C LYS A 102 9.58 -9.53 -0.24
N ALA A 103 9.44 -10.37 -1.27
CA ALA A 103 8.26 -10.38 -2.13
C ALA A 103 6.97 -10.61 -1.32
N PHE A 104 6.93 -11.57 -0.39
CA PHE A 104 5.76 -11.79 0.47
C PHE A 104 5.47 -10.64 1.44
N LYS A 105 6.50 -10.07 2.08
CA LYS A 105 6.34 -8.90 2.97
C LYS A 105 5.80 -7.69 2.21
N LEU A 106 6.34 -7.41 1.03
CA LEU A 106 5.90 -6.30 0.18
C LEU A 106 4.50 -6.56 -0.38
N SER A 107 4.17 -7.80 -0.74
CA SER A 107 2.82 -8.16 -1.21
C SER A 107 1.74 -7.91 -0.16
N ILE A 108 2.02 -8.18 1.12
CA ILE A 108 1.07 -7.90 2.22
C ILE A 108 1.00 -6.39 2.53
N THR A 109 2.13 -5.69 2.43
CA THR A 109 2.20 -4.24 2.67
C THR A 109 1.47 -3.45 1.58
N MET A 110 1.53 -3.95 0.34
CA MET A 110 0.90 -3.34 -0.81
C MET A 110 -0.62 -3.53 -0.72
N ARG A 111 -1.33 -2.42 -0.47
CA ARG A 111 -2.79 -2.43 -0.41
C ARG A 111 -3.34 -2.56 -1.83
N VAL A 112 -3.79 -3.76 -2.18
CA VAL A 112 -4.45 -4.05 -3.45
C VAL A 112 -5.88 -3.46 -3.50
N THR A 113 -6.48 -3.17 -2.35
CA THR A 113 -7.87 -2.69 -2.26
C THR A 113 -7.98 -1.19 -2.00
N SER A 114 -8.97 -0.55 -2.62
CA SER A 114 -9.27 0.89 -2.47
C SER A 114 -9.84 1.27 -1.11
N CYS A 115 -10.04 0.32 -0.19
CA CYS A 115 -10.67 0.55 1.11
C CYS A 115 -9.93 1.62 1.94
N SER A 116 -8.63 1.80 1.72
CA SER A 116 -7.86 2.86 2.36
C SER A 116 -8.29 4.25 1.91
N CYS A 117 -8.51 4.42 0.60
CA CYS A 117 -9.01 5.67 0.06
C CYS A 117 -10.42 5.94 0.60
N GLU A 118 -11.29 4.92 0.70
CA GLU A 118 -12.64 5.07 1.24
C GLU A 118 -12.64 5.52 2.71
N ARG A 119 -11.75 4.96 3.54
CA ARG A 119 -11.55 5.41 4.93
C ARG A 119 -11.08 6.86 4.97
N THR A 120 -10.10 7.22 4.16
CA THR A 120 -9.61 8.60 4.05
C THR A 120 -10.71 9.56 3.57
N PHE A 121 -11.53 9.19 2.60
CA PHE A 121 -12.66 10.00 2.12
C PHE A 121 -13.76 10.15 3.17
N SER A 122 -14.04 9.09 3.95
CA SER A 122 -14.98 9.16 5.08
C SER A 122 -14.48 10.15 6.14
N LYS A 123 -13.19 10.09 6.50
CA LYS A 123 -12.55 11.05 7.42
C LYS A 123 -12.48 12.45 6.82
N LEU A 124 -12.19 12.59 5.53
CA LEU A 124 -12.19 13.85 4.81
C LEU A 124 -13.53 14.55 4.92
N ASN A 125 -14.64 13.81 4.85
CA ASN A 125 -15.99 14.36 4.96
C ASN A 125 -16.28 14.91 6.37
N LEU A 126 -15.61 14.39 7.41
CA LEU A 126 -15.67 14.92 8.78
C LEU A 126 -14.79 16.18 8.92
N VAL A 127 -13.60 16.18 8.32
CA VAL A 127 -12.67 17.32 8.40
C VAL A 127 -13.16 18.50 7.55
N LYS A 128 -13.65 18.24 6.34
CA LYS A 128 -14.17 19.21 5.37
C LYS A 128 -15.69 19.20 5.39
N THR A 129 -16.26 19.88 6.38
CA THR A 129 -17.71 20.09 6.46
C THR A 129 -18.16 21.20 5.53
N LYS A 130 -19.47 21.28 5.24
CA LYS A 130 -20.06 22.32 4.38
C LYS A 130 -19.71 23.74 4.82
N LEU A 131 -19.60 23.97 6.13
CA LEU A 131 -19.25 25.27 6.72
C LEU A 131 -17.74 25.56 6.68
N ARG A 132 -16.91 24.54 6.46
CA ARG A 132 -15.45 24.60 6.46
C ARG A 132 -14.87 24.28 5.08
N SER A 133 -15.48 24.84 4.03
CA SER A 133 -15.11 24.57 2.64
C SER A 133 -13.90 25.40 2.15
N THR A 134 -13.52 26.47 2.86
CA THR A 134 -12.52 27.47 2.46
C THR A 134 -11.19 27.38 3.22
N MET A 135 -10.78 26.19 3.68
CA MET A 135 -9.48 26.03 4.34
C MET A 135 -8.34 25.84 3.32
N SER A 136 -7.13 26.30 3.65
CA SER A 136 -5.94 26.05 2.85
C SER A 136 -5.61 24.55 2.76
N GLN A 137 -4.99 24.14 1.65
CA GLN A 137 -4.65 22.73 1.42
C GLN A 137 -3.67 22.20 2.47
N GLU A 138 -2.67 22.98 2.85
CA GLU A 138 -1.70 22.62 3.90
C GLU A 138 -2.39 22.33 5.24
N ARG A 139 -3.35 23.18 5.64
CA ARG A 139 -4.12 22.97 6.88
C ARG A 139 -5.02 21.75 6.78
N LEU A 140 -5.62 21.51 5.62
CA LEU A 140 -6.45 20.32 5.37
C LEU A 140 -5.61 19.05 5.51
N ASP A 141 -4.45 19.00 4.85
CA ASP A 141 -3.59 17.82 4.84
C ASP A 141 -3.05 17.51 6.24
N GLY A 142 -2.61 18.52 6.99
CA GLY A 142 -2.15 18.34 8.37
C GLY A 142 -3.24 17.75 9.29
N LEU A 143 -4.48 18.24 9.19
CA LEU A 143 -5.58 17.70 9.99
C LEU A 143 -6.04 16.34 9.50
N LEU A 144 -6.12 16.13 8.20
CA LEU A 144 -6.50 14.84 7.64
C LEU A 144 -5.51 13.76 8.10
N ASN A 145 -4.21 14.07 8.13
CA ASN A 145 -3.19 13.16 8.64
C ASN A 145 -3.42 12.79 10.12
N MET A 146 -3.72 13.76 10.99
CA MET A 146 -4.07 13.49 12.39
C MET A 146 -5.34 12.63 12.52
N PHE A 147 -6.34 12.83 11.65
CA PHE A 147 -7.59 12.06 11.69
C PHE A 147 -7.47 10.64 11.12
N ILE A 148 -6.55 10.42 10.17
CA ILE A 148 -6.22 9.08 9.65
C ILE A 148 -5.43 8.31 10.70
N GLU A 149 -4.38 8.92 11.25
CA GLU A 149 -3.48 8.35 12.25
C GLU A 149 -3.94 8.67 13.68
N GLN A 150 -5.25 8.59 13.92
CA GLN A 150 -5.87 9.07 15.15
C GLN A 150 -5.33 8.35 16.39
N GLU A 151 -5.04 7.05 16.28
CA GLU A 151 -4.45 6.26 17.37
C GLU A 151 -3.06 6.76 17.76
N GLN A 152 -2.22 7.10 16.78
CA GLN A 152 -0.89 7.67 17.03
C GLN A 152 -1.02 9.10 17.56
N ALA A 153 -1.94 9.88 17.01
CA ALA A 153 -2.18 11.26 17.44
C ALA A 153 -2.66 11.36 18.90
N TYR A 154 -3.39 10.37 19.41
CA TYR A 154 -3.79 10.32 20.82
C TYR A 154 -2.63 10.05 21.78
N ASN A 155 -1.57 9.39 21.30
CA ASN A 155 -0.41 9.04 22.11
C ASN A 155 0.68 10.13 22.10
N VAL A 156 0.44 11.25 21.39
CA VAL A 156 1.36 12.39 21.37
C VAL A 156 1.30 13.14 22.69
N ASP A 157 2.46 13.38 23.30
CA ASP A 157 2.56 14.19 24.52
C ASP A 157 2.41 15.69 24.17
N TYR A 158 1.39 16.32 24.76
CA TYR A 158 1.11 17.73 24.55
C TYR A 158 2.22 18.63 25.10
N GLU A 159 2.86 18.25 26.21
CA GLU A 159 3.93 19.06 26.81
C GLU A 159 5.17 19.08 25.92
N GLU A 160 5.54 17.94 25.34
CA GLU A 160 6.63 17.85 24.36
C GLU A 160 6.36 18.74 23.14
N VAL A 161 5.14 18.70 22.60
CA VAL A 161 4.76 19.56 21.46
C VAL A 161 4.86 21.04 21.80
N ILE A 162 4.43 21.43 23.00
CA ILE A 162 4.52 22.82 23.47
C ILE A 162 5.99 23.26 23.58
N ASP A 163 6.86 22.40 24.11
CA ASP A 163 8.28 22.73 24.26
C ASP A 163 8.99 22.80 22.90
N ILE A 164 8.71 21.89 21.98
CA ILE A 164 9.17 21.99 20.58
C ILE A 164 8.70 23.32 19.98
N PHE A 165 7.42 23.68 20.18
CA PHE A 165 6.88 24.92 19.65
C PHE A 165 7.54 26.18 20.24
N LYS A 166 7.93 26.17 21.52
CA LYS A 166 8.70 27.26 22.15
C LYS A 166 10.08 27.42 21.53
N THR A 167 10.73 26.31 21.16
CA THR A 167 12.08 26.34 20.54
C THR A 167 12.09 26.73 19.06
N LEU A 168 10.93 26.71 18.39
CA LEU A 168 10.80 27.18 17.01
C LEU A 168 10.88 28.72 16.96
N ASP A 169 11.85 29.23 16.20
CA ASP A 169 12.21 30.65 16.11
C ASP A 169 10.99 31.56 15.79
N PRO A 170 10.81 32.71 16.49
CA PRO A 170 9.65 33.58 16.33
C PRO A 170 9.40 34.16 14.95
N THR A 171 10.44 34.25 14.13
CA THR A 171 10.51 35.29 13.11
C THR A 171 10.23 34.78 11.70
N SER A 172 10.36 33.49 11.43
CA SER A 172 10.19 32.95 10.07
C SER A 172 8.94 32.08 9.86
N LYS A 173 8.24 31.62 10.91
CA LYS A 173 7.15 30.62 10.77
C LYS A 173 5.93 30.83 11.68
N ARG A 174 5.87 31.91 12.49
CA ARG A 174 4.71 32.18 13.38
C ARG A 174 3.48 32.73 12.65
N ARG A 175 3.61 33.13 11.39
CA ARG A 175 2.46 33.52 10.57
C ARG A 175 2.05 32.30 9.75
N MET A 176 0.90 31.71 10.10
CA MET A 176 0.13 30.92 9.16
C MET A 176 -0.28 31.91 8.07
N GLU A 177 0.36 31.86 6.90
CA GLU A 177 0.03 32.74 5.79
C GLU A 177 -1.44 32.51 5.42
N LEU A 178 -2.24 33.57 5.56
CA LEU A 178 -3.66 33.61 5.21
C LEU A 178 -3.84 33.69 3.70
#